data_AF-A0A318CEZ2-F1
#
_entry.id   AF-A0A318CEZ2-F1
#
_cell.length_a   1.000
_cell.length_b   1.000
_cell.length_c   1.000
_cell.angle_alpha   90.00
_cell.angle_beta   90.00
_cell.angle_gamma   90.00
#
_symmetry.space_group_name_H-M   'P 1'
#
loop_
_entity.id
_entity.type
_entity.pdbx_description
1 polymer ?
#
loop_
_entity_poly.entity_id
_entity_poly.type
_entity_poly.pdbx_seq_one_letter_code
_entity_poly.pdbx_strand_id
1 'polypeptide(L)'
;MALVIMYHTLPPQIVANLINPAACTFFFLSGLFSKELPIRKGVKKRLKQLMVPYYTMAGFNILIWLIVKLLVTREELNFSIGSVLVNVLTVRTAVGIIPLNIIPLWFVPAVFVTEIYYSVLKKLNILPIGIVLGFVSMFFFYGALPFKIDVALAVLPYFAVGKAVKSLGLSSKRIPVLLTVTACVLFVSTAAFSNEVYLMEDYFGSSPLLYVIAALVGIIAVCGLAQILEKVKLARSILSLFGKHTLFILGYHIAAGFLVYPIFDVFGDPIEIMQKFWYIYWFMNMAVIYLMIRLIPKPAMMIMSGTFLVKRRSLSTELV
;
A
#
# COMPACT_ATOMS: atom_id res chain seq x y z
N MET A 1 4.68 -5.84 0.43
CA MET A 1 4.49 -5.52 1.87
C MET A 1 5.80 -5.11 2.52
N ALA A 2 6.87 -5.90 2.47
CA ALA A 2 8.18 -5.54 3.04
C ALA A 2 8.67 -4.13 2.61
N LEU A 3 8.51 -3.78 1.33
CA LEU A 3 8.83 -2.44 0.81
C LEU A 3 7.95 -1.34 1.42
N VAL A 4 6.66 -1.59 1.67
CA VAL A 4 5.77 -0.61 2.33
C VAL A 4 6.23 -0.35 3.75
N ILE A 5 6.58 -1.41 4.49
CA ILE A 5 7.11 -1.29 5.84
C ILE A 5 8.41 -0.48 5.81
N MET A 6 9.30 -0.75 4.85
CA MET A 6 10.56 -0.01 4.67
C MET A 6 10.35 1.47 4.37
N TYR A 7 9.33 1.83 3.58
CA TYR A 7 8.99 3.24 3.34
C TYR A 7 8.59 3.96 4.63
N HIS A 8 7.94 3.25 5.55
CA HIS A 8 7.47 3.80 6.83
C HIS A 8 8.44 3.58 7.99
N THR A 9 9.70 3.19 7.72
CA THR A 9 10.76 3.09 8.73
C THR A 9 11.73 4.27 8.69
N LEU A 10 11.22 5.45 8.34
CA LEU A 10 11.97 6.71 8.24
C LEU A 10 13.29 6.60 7.45
N PRO A 11 13.30 5.95 6.27
CA PRO A 11 14.52 5.88 5.49
C PRO A 11 14.90 7.28 4.95
N PRO A 12 16.18 7.53 4.63
CA PRO A 12 16.60 8.75 3.95
C PRO A 12 15.77 8.99 2.68
N GLN A 13 15.52 10.25 2.32
CA GLN A 13 14.64 10.61 1.20
C GLN A 13 15.02 9.91 -0.11
N ILE A 14 16.32 9.71 -0.38
CA ILE A 14 16.77 8.98 -1.56
C ILE A 14 16.25 7.54 -1.59
N VAL A 15 16.22 6.85 -0.44
CA VAL A 15 15.68 5.49 -0.32
C VAL A 15 14.15 5.51 -0.38
N ALA A 16 13.49 6.50 0.23
CA ALA A 16 12.05 6.67 0.12
C ALA A 16 11.60 6.85 -1.34
N ASN A 17 12.33 7.68 -2.11
CA ASN A 17 12.11 7.90 -3.54
C ASN A 17 12.27 6.62 -4.35
N LEU A 18 13.23 5.75 -4.00
CA LEU A 18 13.40 4.44 -4.64
C LEU A 18 12.22 3.50 -4.36
N ILE A 19 11.54 3.62 -3.22
CA ILE A 19 10.45 2.71 -2.86
C ILE A 19 9.11 3.18 -3.40
N ASN A 20 8.88 4.48 -3.44
CA ASN A 20 7.57 5.05 -3.69
C ASN A 20 6.94 4.61 -5.04
N PRO A 21 7.64 4.63 -6.19
CA PRO A 21 7.07 4.15 -7.45
C PRO A 21 6.76 2.65 -7.43
N ALA A 22 7.42 1.86 -6.56
CA ALA A 22 7.07 0.44 -6.39
C ALA A 22 5.68 0.24 -5.78
N ALA A 23 5.08 1.25 -5.13
CA ALA A 23 3.71 1.19 -4.61
C ALA A 23 2.68 0.97 -5.75
N CYS A 24 2.95 1.47 -6.96
CA CYS A 24 2.13 1.22 -8.15
C CYS A 24 1.99 -0.27 -8.48
N THR A 25 2.95 -1.12 -8.03
CA THR A 25 2.85 -2.58 -8.15
C THR A 25 1.61 -3.15 -7.46
N PHE A 26 1.15 -2.56 -6.35
CA PHE A 26 -0.07 -3.04 -5.71
C PHE A 26 -1.34 -2.78 -6.53
N PHE A 27 -1.41 -1.64 -7.22
CA PHE A 27 -2.51 -1.33 -8.13
C PHE A 27 -2.49 -2.25 -9.36
N PHE A 28 -1.30 -2.49 -9.91
CA PHE A 28 -1.09 -3.50 -10.94
C PHE A 28 -1.56 -4.90 -10.50
N LEU A 29 -1.13 -5.38 -9.33
CA LEU A 29 -1.53 -6.69 -8.79
C LEU A 29 -3.03 -6.75 -8.52
N SER A 30 -3.64 -5.65 -8.07
CA SER A 30 -5.08 -5.55 -7.89
C SER A 30 -5.83 -5.69 -9.22
N GLY A 31 -5.32 -5.09 -10.30
CA GLY A 31 -5.80 -5.30 -11.67
C GLY A 31 -5.67 -6.76 -12.11
N LEU A 32 -4.48 -7.34 -11.91
CA LEU A 32 -4.13 -8.72 -12.26
C LEU A 32 -5.06 -9.74 -11.58
N PHE A 33 -5.36 -9.57 -10.28
CA PHE A 33 -6.18 -10.49 -9.51
C PHE A 33 -7.68 -10.16 -9.52
N SER A 34 -8.07 -8.96 -9.94
CA SER A 34 -9.47 -8.57 -10.03
C SER A 34 -10.24 -9.46 -11.02
N LYS A 35 -11.47 -9.85 -10.63
CA LYS A 35 -12.40 -10.63 -11.45
C LYS A 35 -13.45 -9.71 -12.05
N GLU A 36 -13.81 -9.93 -13.31
CA GLU A 36 -14.89 -9.18 -13.94
C GLU A 36 -16.23 -9.64 -13.39
N LEU A 37 -17.03 -8.69 -12.93
CA LEU A 37 -18.36 -8.91 -12.39
C LEU A 37 -19.27 -7.79 -12.90
N PRO A 38 -20.59 -8.03 -13.01
CA PRO A 38 -21.53 -6.94 -13.26
C PRO A 38 -21.36 -5.84 -12.21
N ILE A 39 -21.33 -4.56 -12.63
CA ILE A 39 -20.94 -3.41 -11.78
C ILE A 39 -21.58 -3.47 -10.40
N ARG A 40 -22.91 -3.62 -10.30
CA ARG A 40 -23.62 -3.69 -9.01
C ARG A 40 -23.12 -4.82 -8.10
N LYS A 41 -22.91 -6.02 -8.64
CA LYS A 41 -22.38 -7.18 -7.90
C LYS A 41 -20.91 -6.98 -7.54
N GLY A 42 -20.12 -6.39 -8.44
CA GLY A 42 -18.72 -6.02 -8.24
C GLY A 42 -18.56 -5.03 -7.09
N VAL A 43 -19.25 -3.89 -7.16
CA VAL A 43 -19.23 -2.84 -6.13
C VAL A 43 -19.63 -3.39 -4.77
N LYS A 44 -20.77 -4.10 -4.66
CA LYS A 44 -21.21 -4.67 -3.38
C LYS A 44 -20.18 -5.64 -2.79
N LYS A 45 -19.55 -6.46 -3.63
CA LYS A 45 -18.50 -7.38 -3.19
C LYS A 45 -17.24 -6.62 -2.73
N ARG A 46 -16.79 -5.63 -3.51
CA ARG A 46 -15.58 -4.86 -3.21
C ARG A 46 -15.74 -3.96 -2.00
N LEU A 47 -16.91 -3.38 -1.79
CA LEU A 47 -17.24 -2.62 -0.57
C LEU A 47 -17.02 -3.49 0.68
N LYS A 48 -17.48 -4.75 0.67
CA LYS A 48 -17.22 -5.69 1.77
C LYS A 48 -15.75 -6.14 1.89
N GLN A 49 -15.00 -6.14 0.80
CA GLN A 49 -13.61 -6.62 0.78
C GLN A 49 -12.57 -5.53 1.04
N LEU A 50 -12.93 -4.25 0.86
CA LEU A 50 -12.01 -3.12 0.94
C LEU A 50 -12.52 -2.07 1.93
N MET A 51 -13.72 -1.51 1.71
CA MET A 51 -14.23 -0.44 2.57
C MET A 51 -14.53 -0.90 4.01
N VAL A 52 -15.09 -2.11 4.19
CA VAL A 52 -15.27 -2.66 5.55
C VAL A 52 -13.93 -2.84 6.27
N PRO A 53 -12.93 -3.54 5.70
CA PRO A 53 -11.58 -3.57 6.25
C PRO A 53 -10.99 -2.19 6.57
N TYR A 54 -11.12 -1.22 5.66
CA TYR A 54 -10.65 0.14 5.87
C TYR A 54 -11.25 0.76 7.13
N TYR A 55 -12.58 0.82 7.25
CA TYR A 55 -13.22 1.45 8.41
C TYR A 55 -12.97 0.68 9.70
N THR A 56 -12.88 -0.66 9.64
CA THR A 56 -12.52 -1.46 10.80
C THR A 56 -11.10 -1.15 11.27
N MET A 57 -10.10 -1.20 10.38
CA MET A 57 -8.71 -0.89 10.74
C MET A 57 -8.54 0.57 11.19
N ALA A 58 -9.23 1.51 10.55
CA ALA A 58 -9.21 2.91 10.95
C ALA A 58 -9.79 3.10 12.35
N GLY A 59 -10.90 2.42 12.68
CA GLY A 59 -11.48 2.43 14.02
C GLY A 59 -10.50 1.93 15.09
N PHE A 60 -9.85 0.79 14.86
CA PHE A 60 -8.80 0.30 15.77
C PHE A 60 -7.61 1.26 15.88
N ASN A 61 -7.17 1.86 14.78
CA ASN A 61 -6.06 2.81 14.81
C ASN A 61 -6.41 4.14 15.48
N ILE A 62 -7.66 4.59 15.42
CA ILE A 62 -8.15 5.71 16.23
C ILE A 62 -8.08 5.35 17.72
N LEU A 63 -8.51 4.14 18.12
CA LEU A 63 -8.40 3.70 19.50
C LEU A 63 -6.94 3.64 19.98
N ILE A 64 -6.05 3.07 19.17
CA ILE A 64 -4.60 3.04 19.45
C ILE A 64 -4.07 4.47 19.62
N TRP A 65 -4.39 5.38 18.70
CA TRP A 65 -3.98 6.77 18.78
C TRP A 65 -4.49 7.46 20.05
N LEU A 66 -5.77 7.27 20.42
CA LEU A 66 -6.35 7.83 21.64
C LEU A 66 -5.62 7.32 22.90
N ILE A 67 -5.34 6.01 22.97
CA ILE A 67 -4.59 5.42 24.08
C ILE A 67 -3.19 6.03 24.16
N VAL A 68 -2.46 6.10 23.04
CA VAL A 68 -1.11 6.67 23.01
C VAL A 68 -1.12 8.17 23.37
N LYS A 69 -2.11 8.93 22.88
CA LYS A 69 -2.29 10.35 23.22
C LYS A 69 -2.51 10.58 24.72
N LEU A 70 -3.11 9.62 25.44
CA LEU A 70 -3.30 9.69 26.89
C LEU A 70 -2.01 9.34 27.67
N LEU A 71 -1.13 8.52 27.09
CA LEU A 71 0.09 8.03 27.74
C LEU A 71 1.31 8.91 27.44
N VAL A 72 1.32 9.59 26.29
CA VAL A 72 2.47 10.32 25.78
C VAL A 72 2.02 11.70 25.28
N THR A 73 2.64 12.76 25.83
CA THR A 73 2.41 14.14 25.40
C THR A 73 3.40 14.51 24.31
N ARG A 74 2.93 14.56 23.06
CA ARG A 74 3.72 14.91 21.87
C ARG A 74 2.87 15.77 20.94
N GLU A 75 3.44 16.82 20.35
CA GLU A 75 2.71 17.74 19.47
C GLU A 75 2.18 17.01 18.22
N GLU A 76 2.92 16.01 17.72
CA GLU A 76 2.55 15.20 16.57
C GLU A 76 1.32 14.32 16.81
N LEU A 77 0.86 14.20 18.06
CA LEU A 77 -0.36 13.48 18.43
C LEU A 77 -1.56 14.42 18.65
N ASN A 78 -1.34 15.73 18.59
CA ASN A 78 -2.32 16.75 18.96
C ASN A 78 -3.31 17.07 17.83
N PHE A 79 -4.06 16.06 17.40
CA PHE A 79 -5.18 16.24 16.49
C PHE A 79 -6.51 16.38 17.26
N SER A 80 -7.43 17.17 16.69
CA SER A 80 -8.83 17.19 17.13
C SER A 80 -9.53 15.89 16.77
N ILE A 81 -10.28 15.31 17.70
CA ILE A 81 -11.02 14.06 17.44
C ILE A 81 -12.03 14.26 16.30
N GLY A 82 -12.72 15.41 16.27
CA GLY A 82 -13.68 15.73 15.22
C GLY A 82 -13.04 15.79 13.83
N SER A 83 -11.84 16.38 13.70
CA SER A 83 -11.14 16.44 12.43
C SER A 83 -10.67 15.05 11.98
N VAL A 84 -10.13 14.24 12.90
CA VAL A 84 -9.72 12.86 12.61
C VAL A 84 -10.90 12.03 12.12
N LEU A 85 -12.06 12.13 12.78
CA LEU A 85 -13.26 11.39 12.37
C LEU A 85 -13.75 11.82 10.98
N VAL A 86 -13.86 13.11 10.70
CA VAL A 86 -14.30 13.61 9.39
C VAL A 86 -13.33 13.16 8.29
N ASN A 87 -12.02 13.27 8.53
CA ASN A 87 -11.00 12.87 7.57
C ASN A 87 -10.97 11.36 7.35
N VAL A 88 -11.16 10.54 8.39
CA VAL A 88 -11.27 9.07 8.23
C VAL A 88 -12.54 8.68 7.48
N LEU A 89 -13.68 9.28 7.80
CA LEU A 89 -14.96 9.00 7.14
C LEU A 89 -14.92 9.33 5.64
N THR A 90 -14.24 10.43 5.30
CA THR A 90 -14.07 10.92 3.93
C THR A 90 -12.78 10.41 3.26
N VAL A 91 -11.96 9.59 3.93
CA VAL A 91 -10.65 9.09 3.44
C VAL A 91 -9.70 10.21 3.00
N ARG A 92 -9.74 11.35 3.68
CA ARG A 92 -8.77 12.44 3.50
C ARG A 92 -7.57 12.20 4.39
N THR A 93 -6.70 11.30 3.94
CA THR A 93 -5.46 10.96 4.65
C THR A 93 -4.30 11.76 4.06
N ALA A 94 -3.64 12.56 4.89
CA ALA A 94 -2.38 13.23 4.54
C ALA A 94 -1.52 13.42 5.79
N VAL A 95 -0.21 13.64 5.60
CA VAL A 95 0.67 14.00 6.72
C VAL A 95 0.18 15.32 7.32
N GLY A 96 0.15 15.42 8.65
CA GLY A 96 -0.35 16.61 9.35
C GLY A 96 -1.87 16.78 9.38
N ILE A 97 -2.65 15.90 8.73
CA ILE A 97 -4.13 15.94 8.76
C ILE A 97 -4.72 14.91 9.72
N ILE A 98 -4.07 13.75 9.84
CA ILE A 98 -4.49 12.63 10.70
C ILE A 98 -3.28 11.93 11.34
N PRO A 99 -3.48 11.15 12.42
CA PRO A 99 -2.44 10.31 13.01
C PRO A 99 -1.72 9.42 12.00
N LEU A 100 -0.38 9.38 12.09
CA LEU A 100 0.50 8.68 11.14
C LEU A 100 0.14 7.19 10.95
N ASN A 101 -0.29 6.51 12.01
CA ASN A 101 -0.66 5.10 11.98
C ASN A 101 -1.89 4.79 11.11
N ILE A 102 -2.73 5.79 10.82
CA ILE A 102 -3.92 5.64 9.98
C ILE A 102 -3.58 5.85 8.50
N ILE A 103 -2.55 6.66 8.21
CA ILE A 103 -2.21 7.12 6.85
C ILE A 103 -2.17 5.98 5.83
N PRO A 104 -1.44 4.85 6.03
CA PRO A 104 -1.29 3.81 5.00
C PRO A 104 -2.60 3.15 4.54
N LEU A 105 -3.68 3.31 5.31
CA LEU A 105 -5.00 2.76 4.98
C LEU A 105 -5.62 3.39 3.72
N TRP A 106 -5.15 4.56 3.29
CA TRP A 106 -5.59 5.28 2.09
C TRP A 106 -5.62 4.40 0.84
N PHE A 107 -4.68 3.46 0.75
CA PHE A 107 -4.52 2.55 -0.37
C PHE A 107 -5.78 1.69 -0.58
N VAL A 108 -6.46 1.29 0.49
CA VAL A 108 -7.61 0.37 0.41
C VAL A 108 -8.82 1.01 -0.28
N PRO A 109 -9.27 2.23 0.11
CA PRO A 109 -10.28 2.95 -0.65
C PRO A 109 -9.83 3.36 -2.06
N ALA A 110 -8.56 3.74 -2.26
CA ALA A 110 -8.06 4.08 -3.58
C ALA A 110 -8.21 2.91 -4.58
N VAL A 111 -7.88 1.68 -4.17
CA VAL A 111 -8.12 0.48 -4.99
C VAL A 111 -9.61 0.28 -5.25
N PHE A 112 -10.47 0.49 -4.25
CA PHE A 112 -11.91 0.36 -4.41
C PHE A 112 -12.45 1.32 -5.48
N VAL A 113 -12.05 2.59 -5.44
CA VAL A 113 -12.45 3.60 -6.43
C VAL A 113 -11.85 3.30 -7.80
N THR A 114 -10.59 2.89 -7.86
CA THR A 114 -9.92 2.51 -9.13
C THR A 114 -10.67 1.37 -9.84
N GLU A 115 -11.16 0.37 -9.09
CA GLU A 115 -11.97 -0.71 -9.66
C GLU A 115 -13.32 -0.23 -10.20
N ILE A 116 -13.93 0.77 -9.54
CA ILE A 116 -15.16 1.41 -10.03
C ILE A 116 -14.88 2.15 -11.33
N TYR A 117 -13.84 2.99 -11.36
CA TYR A 117 -13.41 3.71 -12.56
C TYR A 117 -13.19 2.76 -13.73
N TYR A 118 -12.36 1.73 -13.53
CA TYR A 118 -12.11 0.73 -14.56
C TYR A 118 -13.40 0.09 -15.07
N SER A 119 -14.30 -0.33 -14.16
CA SER A 119 -15.54 -1.04 -14.52
C SER A 119 -16.52 -0.14 -15.27
N VAL A 120 -16.68 1.12 -14.84
CA VAL A 120 -17.59 2.09 -15.46
C VAL A 120 -17.05 2.51 -16.83
N LEU A 121 -15.79 2.92 -16.91
CA LEU A 121 -15.17 3.38 -18.15
C LEU A 121 -15.09 2.28 -19.21
N LYS A 122 -14.81 1.03 -18.79
CA LYS A 122 -14.86 -0.14 -19.67
C LYS A 122 -16.27 -0.36 -20.21
N LYS A 123 -17.31 -0.30 -19.35
CA LYS A 123 -18.70 -0.47 -19.78
C LYS A 123 -19.15 0.62 -20.75
N LEU A 124 -18.65 1.84 -20.58
CA LEU A 124 -18.93 2.99 -21.45
C LEU A 124 -18.06 3.03 -22.71
N ASN A 125 -17.17 2.05 -22.92
CA ASN A 125 -16.20 2.01 -24.03
C ASN A 125 -15.26 3.23 -24.13
N ILE A 126 -15.02 3.92 -23.01
CA ILE A 126 -14.14 5.09 -22.92
C ILE A 126 -12.94 4.85 -21.99
N LEU A 127 -12.61 3.59 -21.70
CA LEU A 127 -11.44 3.22 -20.88
C LEU A 127 -10.13 3.85 -21.39
N PRO A 128 -9.83 3.91 -22.70
CA PRO A 128 -8.62 4.57 -23.19
C PRO A 128 -8.53 6.04 -22.77
N ILE A 129 -9.66 6.77 -22.79
CA ILE A 129 -9.73 8.16 -22.35
C ILE A 129 -9.38 8.26 -20.86
N GLY A 130 -9.95 7.37 -20.02
CA GLY A 130 -9.62 7.35 -18.59
C GLY A 130 -8.16 7.02 -18.30
N ILE A 131 -7.53 6.14 -19.09
CA ILE A 131 -6.09 5.84 -18.96
C ILE A 131 -5.26 7.08 -19.31
N VAL A 132 -5.58 7.77 -20.42
CA VAL A 132 -4.89 9.01 -20.80
C VAL A 132 -5.08 10.07 -19.71
N LEU A 133 -6.30 10.27 -19.22
CA LEU A 133 -6.60 11.19 -18.13
C LEU A 133 -5.85 10.83 -16.84
N GLY A 134 -5.68 9.55 -16.54
CA GLY A 134 -4.89 9.10 -15.39
C GLY A 134 -3.39 9.39 -15.50
N PHE A 135 -2.82 9.36 -16.70
CA PHE A 135 -1.44 9.84 -16.88
C PHE A 135 -1.36 11.35 -16.83
N VAL A 136 -2.28 12.05 -17.51
CA VAL A 136 -2.34 13.51 -17.54
C VAL A 136 -2.55 14.08 -16.14
N SER A 137 -3.34 13.41 -15.29
CA SER A 137 -3.60 13.88 -13.93
C SER A 137 -2.33 14.06 -13.11
N MET A 138 -1.33 13.17 -13.30
CA MET A 138 -0.05 13.24 -12.61
C MET A 138 0.76 14.52 -12.90
N PHE A 139 0.45 15.23 -13.98
CA PHE A 139 1.17 16.45 -14.37
C PHE A 139 0.49 17.73 -13.88
N PHE A 140 -0.80 17.69 -13.59
CA PHE A 140 -1.60 18.92 -13.43
C PHE A 140 -2.48 18.94 -12.18
N PHE A 141 -2.80 17.80 -11.60
CA PHE A 141 -3.62 17.73 -10.39
C PHE A 141 -2.73 17.40 -9.19
N TYR A 142 -3.09 17.98 -8.05
CA TYR A 142 -2.51 17.68 -6.75
C TYR A 142 -3.65 17.73 -5.74
N GLY A 143 -3.69 16.80 -4.79
CA GLY A 143 -4.80 16.79 -3.85
C GLY A 143 -4.88 15.59 -2.91
N ALA A 144 -5.74 15.77 -1.91
CA ALA A 144 -6.24 14.71 -1.06
C ALA A 144 -7.77 14.77 -1.09
N LEU A 145 -8.34 14.57 -2.28
CA LEU A 145 -9.78 14.54 -2.48
C LEU A 145 -10.41 13.39 -1.69
N PRO A 146 -11.68 13.55 -1.27
CA PRO A 146 -12.40 12.50 -0.56
C PRO A 146 -12.36 11.16 -1.30
N PHE A 147 -12.22 10.07 -0.58
CA PHE A 147 -12.13 8.71 -1.11
C PHE A 147 -10.94 8.45 -2.04
N LYS A 148 -9.97 9.37 -2.09
CA LYS A 148 -8.79 9.29 -2.96
C LYS A 148 -9.18 9.14 -4.44
N ILE A 149 -10.19 9.89 -4.87
CA ILE A 149 -10.68 9.89 -6.25
C ILE A 149 -9.65 10.40 -7.25
N ASP A 150 -8.83 11.38 -6.83
CA ASP A 150 -7.64 11.87 -7.52
C ASP A 150 -6.63 10.75 -7.74
N VAL A 151 -6.14 10.16 -6.64
CA VAL A 151 -5.13 9.10 -6.72
C VAL A 151 -5.65 7.87 -7.47
N ALA A 152 -6.93 7.54 -7.32
CA ALA A 152 -7.56 6.43 -8.04
C ALA A 152 -7.59 6.65 -9.56
N LEU A 153 -7.73 7.89 -10.02
CA LEU A 153 -7.60 8.23 -11.44
C LEU A 153 -6.15 8.09 -11.89
N ALA A 154 -5.20 8.65 -11.12
CA ALA A 154 -3.78 8.57 -11.45
C ALA A 154 -3.27 7.13 -11.54
N VAL A 155 -3.72 6.23 -10.67
CA VAL A 155 -3.25 4.82 -10.66
C VAL A 155 -4.04 3.89 -11.57
N LEU A 156 -5.11 4.37 -12.21
CA LEU A 156 -5.93 3.60 -13.16
C LEU A 156 -5.11 2.97 -14.29
N PRO A 157 -4.11 3.64 -14.91
CA PRO A 157 -3.26 3.02 -15.93
C PRO A 157 -2.57 1.75 -15.42
N TYR A 158 -1.96 1.77 -14.24
CA TYR A 158 -1.26 0.60 -13.68
C TYR A 158 -2.22 -0.56 -13.40
N PHE A 159 -3.41 -0.27 -12.90
CA PHE A 159 -4.46 -1.26 -12.74
C PHE A 159 -4.88 -1.87 -14.10
N ALA A 160 -5.04 -1.04 -15.13
CA ALA A 160 -5.37 -1.47 -16.48
C ALA A 160 -4.26 -2.34 -17.10
N VAL A 161 -2.99 -2.03 -16.87
CA VAL A 161 -1.86 -2.89 -17.26
C VAL A 161 -1.98 -4.27 -16.60
N GLY A 162 -2.33 -4.32 -15.30
CA GLY A 162 -2.58 -5.58 -14.60
C GLY A 162 -3.68 -6.43 -15.25
N LYS A 163 -4.78 -5.79 -15.65
CA LYS A 163 -5.87 -6.44 -16.40
C LYS A 163 -5.42 -6.95 -17.76
N ALA A 164 -4.65 -6.16 -18.49
CA ALA A 164 -4.12 -6.53 -19.80
C ALA A 164 -3.17 -7.73 -19.72
N VAL A 165 -2.23 -7.73 -18.76
CA VAL A 165 -1.32 -8.85 -18.51
C VAL A 165 -2.09 -10.15 -18.22
N LYS A 166 -3.17 -10.06 -17.44
CA LYS A 166 -4.05 -11.20 -17.17
C LYS A 166 -4.74 -11.70 -18.44
N SER A 167 -5.34 -10.80 -19.24
CA SER A 167 -6.08 -11.19 -20.45
C SER A 167 -5.17 -11.78 -21.52
N LEU A 168 -3.90 -11.38 -21.57
CA LEU A 168 -2.90 -11.91 -22.47
C LEU A 168 -2.29 -13.25 -21.98
N GLY A 169 -2.73 -13.79 -20.84
CA GLY A 169 -2.21 -15.05 -20.28
C GLY A 169 -0.74 -14.95 -19.85
N LEU A 170 -0.24 -13.75 -19.56
CA LEU A 170 1.15 -13.51 -19.20
C LEU A 170 1.41 -13.66 -17.68
N SER A 171 0.36 -13.77 -16.86
CA SER A 171 0.46 -13.81 -15.40
C SER A 171 1.22 -15.01 -14.84
N SER A 172 1.26 -16.14 -15.57
CA SER A 172 1.97 -17.36 -15.17
C SER A 172 3.37 -17.47 -15.78
N LYS A 173 3.75 -16.55 -16.69
CA LYS A 173 5.05 -16.59 -17.35
C LYS A 173 6.14 -16.11 -16.40
N ARG A 174 7.30 -16.78 -16.47
CA ARG A 174 8.50 -16.32 -15.76
C ARG A 174 9.09 -15.10 -16.44
N ILE A 175 9.51 -14.13 -15.65
CA ILE A 175 10.27 -12.97 -16.13
C ILE A 175 11.74 -13.42 -16.24
N PRO A 176 12.39 -13.26 -17.40
CA PRO A 176 13.81 -13.60 -17.55
C PRO A 176 14.69 -12.87 -16.54
N VAL A 177 15.74 -13.53 -16.05
CA VAL A 177 16.67 -12.94 -15.07
C VAL A 177 17.33 -11.69 -15.65
N LEU A 178 17.77 -11.72 -16.90
CA LEU A 178 18.35 -10.55 -17.58
C LEU A 178 17.37 -9.37 -17.60
N LEU A 179 16.11 -9.60 -17.99
CA LEU A 179 15.07 -8.57 -17.98
C LEU A 179 14.82 -8.04 -16.56
N THR A 180 14.86 -8.91 -15.56
CA THR A 180 14.71 -8.52 -14.15
C THR A 180 15.86 -7.61 -13.70
N VAL A 181 17.11 -7.97 -14.03
CA VAL A 181 18.29 -7.17 -13.70
C VAL A 181 18.24 -5.82 -14.41
N THR A 182 17.95 -5.80 -15.72
CA THR A 182 17.80 -4.55 -16.48
C THR A 182 16.68 -3.69 -15.91
N ALA A 183 15.54 -4.27 -15.55
CA ALA A 183 14.45 -3.55 -14.91
C ALA A 183 14.87 -3.00 -13.54
N CYS A 184 15.64 -3.73 -12.73
CA CYS A 184 16.13 -3.22 -11.45
C CYS A 184 17.06 -2.01 -11.64
N VAL A 185 17.99 -2.08 -12.60
CA VAL A 185 18.89 -0.96 -12.91
C VAL A 185 18.11 0.26 -13.38
N LEU A 186 17.22 0.09 -14.36
CA LEU A 186 16.38 1.17 -14.87
C LEU A 186 15.46 1.75 -13.80
N PHE A 187 14.88 0.91 -12.94
CA PHE A 187 14.05 1.32 -11.82
C PHE A 187 14.83 2.20 -10.85
N VAL A 188 15.99 1.75 -10.40
CA VAL A 188 16.83 2.53 -9.46
C VAL A 188 17.24 3.86 -10.08
N SER A 189 17.69 3.86 -11.34
CA SER A 189 18.08 5.09 -12.03
C SER A 189 16.89 6.05 -12.14
N THR A 190 15.75 5.62 -12.68
CA THR A 190 14.59 6.49 -12.90
C THR A 190 13.94 6.98 -11.60
N ALA A 191 13.88 6.14 -10.57
CA ALA A 191 13.34 6.51 -9.26
C ALA A 191 14.28 7.45 -8.48
N ALA A 192 15.60 7.34 -8.65
CA ALA A 192 16.56 8.27 -8.04
C ALA A 192 16.40 9.70 -8.58
N PHE A 193 16.03 9.84 -9.86
CA PHE A 193 15.82 11.14 -10.53
C PHE A 193 14.36 11.64 -10.52
N SER A 194 13.41 10.88 -9.96
CA SER A 194 12.00 11.33 -9.91
C SER A 194 11.72 12.43 -8.87
N ASN A 195 12.72 12.79 -8.06
CA ASN A 195 12.60 13.75 -6.95
C ASN A 195 11.48 13.37 -5.95
N GLU A 196 11.04 14.33 -5.13
CA GLU A 196 9.99 14.12 -4.14
C GLU A 196 8.64 13.82 -4.80
N VAL A 197 8.09 12.65 -4.47
CA VAL A 197 6.78 12.20 -4.93
C VAL A 197 6.00 11.71 -3.73
N TYR A 198 4.72 12.07 -3.65
CA TYR A 198 3.77 11.62 -2.64
C TYR A 198 2.52 11.07 -3.32
N LEU A 199 2.55 9.78 -3.67
CA LEU A 199 1.46 9.13 -4.41
C LEU A 199 0.10 9.25 -3.70
N MET A 200 0.10 9.24 -2.37
CA MET A 200 -1.13 9.41 -1.58
C MET A 200 -1.78 10.79 -1.76
N GLU A 201 -1.00 11.81 -2.08
CA GLU A 201 -1.43 13.21 -2.20
C GLU A 201 -1.49 13.65 -3.67
N ASP A 202 -1.46 12.67 -4.58
CA ASP A 202 -1.44 12.88 -6.03
C ASP A 202 -0.34 13.85 -6.49
N TYR A 203 0.77 13.91 -5.74
CA TYR A 203 1.87 14.83 -6.00
C TYR A 203 3.05 14.09 -6.63
N PHE A 204 3.41 14.43 -7.87
CA PHE A 204 4.46 13.75 -8.64
C PHE A 204 5.71 14.60 -8.89
N GLY A 205 5.86 15.69 -8.13
CA GLY A 205 7.05 16.54 -8.17
C GLY A 205 7.29 17.19 -9.54
N SER A 206 8.56 17.50 -9.82
CA SER A 206 9.00 18.18 -11.04
C SER A 206 9.15 17.27 -12.25
N SER A 207 9.14 15.94 -12.06
CA SER A 207 9.37 14.97 -13.13
C SER A 207 8.36 13.82 -13.13
N PRO A 208 7.05 14.09 -13.34
CA PRO A 208 6.01 13.04 -13.34
C PRO A 208 6.26 11.94 -14.39
N LEU A 209 6.84 12.30 -15.54
CA LEU A 209 7.18 11.32 -16.58
C LEU A 209 8.22 10.29 -16.11
N LEU A 210 9.25 10.73 -15.38
CA LEU A 210 10.25 9.82 -14.80
C LEU A 210 9.60 8.90 -13.77
N TYR A 211 8.66 9.41 -12.97
CA TYR A 211 7.89 8.58 -12.04
C TYR A 211 7.06 7.52 -12.76
N VAL A 212 6.38 7.88 -13.87
CA VAL A 212 5.60 6.92 -14.68
C VAL A 212 6.49 5.79 -15.19
N ILE A 213 7.66 6.13 -15.75
CA ILE A 213 8.63 5.15 -16.24
C ILE A 213 9.13 4.28 -15.08
N ALA A 214 9.49 4.89 -13.95
CA ALA A 214 9.93 4.20 -12.75
C ALA A 214 8.86 3.23 -12.23
N ALA A 215 7.59 3.62 -12.19
CA ALA A 215 6.50 2.77 -11.75
C ALA A 215 6.29 1.56 -12.69
N LEU A 216 6.31 1.77 -14.02
CA LEU A 216 6.16 0.70 -15.00
C LEU A 216 7.31 -0.31 -14.97
N VAL A 217 8.55 0.19 -14.93
CA VAL A 217 9.74 -0.66 -14.82
C VAL A 217 9.81 -1.33 -13.45
N GLY A 218 9.40 -0.60 -12.39
CA GLY A 218 9.32 -1.09 -11.02
C GLY A 218 8.38 -2.28 -10.86
N ILE A 219 7.25 -2.32 -11.59
CA ILE A 219 6.37 -3.50 -11.64
C ILE A 219 7.16 -4.74 -12.12
N ILE A 220 7.93 -4.61 -13.21
CA ILE A 220 8.74 -5.70 -13.76
C ILE A 220 9.84 -6.11 -12.77
N ALA A 221 10.54 -5.13 -12.20
CA ALA A 221 11.61 -5.36 -11.23
C ALA A 221 11.09 -6.10 -9.99
N VAL A 222 10.01 -5.61 -9.36
CA VAL A 222 9.41 -6.20 -8.16
C VAL A 222 8.87 -7.60 -8.43
N CYS A 223 8.16 -7.81 -9.55
CA CYS A 223 7.67 -9.13 -9.92
C CYS A 223 8.81 -10.12 -10.22
N GLY A 224 9.84 -9.68 -10.94
CA GLY A 224 11.00 -10.52 -11.26
C GLY A 224 11.80 -10.89 -10.01
N LEU A 225 12.06 -9.92 -9.13
CA LEU A 225 12.71 -10.17 -7.84
C LEU A 225 11.89 -11.13 -6.97
N ALA A 226 10.57 -10.99 -6.93
CA ALA A 226 9.71 -11.91 -6.21
C ALA A 226 9.84 -13.37 -6.72
N GLN A 227 9.92 -13.58 -8.04
CA GLN A 227 10.13 -14.89 -8.64
C GLN A 227 11.53 -15.48 -8.34
N ILE A 228 12.56 -14.63 -8.24
CA ILE A 228 13.91 -15.06 -7.84
C ILE A 228 13.92 -15.45 -6.36
N LEU A 229 13.38 -14.59 -5.49
CA LEU A 229 13.32 -14.81 -4.04
C LEU A 229 12.47 -16.03 -3.65
N GLU A 230 11.48 -16.40 -4.45
CA GLU A 230 10.69 -17.62 -4.24
C GLU A 230 11.54 -18.90 -4.26
N LYS A 231 12.71 -18.89 -4.92
CA LYS A 231 13.63 -20.04 -4.95
C LYS A 231 14.34 -20.25 -3.61
N VAL A 232 14.46 -19.22 -2.78
CA VAL A 232 15.11 -19.31 -1.47
C VAL A 232 14.07 -19.67 -0.42
N LYS A 233 14.16 -20.88 0.15
CA LYS A 233 13.15 -21.44 1.08
C LYS A 233 12.80 -20.48 2.23
N LEU A 234 13.81 -19.87 2.85
CA LEU A 234 13.63 -18.93 3.97
C LEU A 234 12.89 -17.66 3.52
N ALA A 235 13.36 -17.01 2.46
CA ALA A 235 12.74 -15.80 1.91
C ALA A 235 11.30 -16.07 1.48
N ARG A 236 11.06 -17.18 0.76
CA ARG A 236 9.70 -17.62 0.39
C ARG A 236 8.80 -17.77 1.61
N SER A 237 9.27 -18.46 2.65
CA SER A 237 8.48 -18.71 3.86
C SER A 237 8.06 -17.41 4.54
N ILE A 238 9.02 -16.51 4.79
CA ILE A 238 8.78 -15.23 5.47
C ILE A 238 7.91 -14.31 4.61
N LEU A 239 8.29 -14.07 3.35
CA LEU A 239 7.55 -13.15 2.49
C LEU A 239 6.14 -13.67 2.16
N SER A 240 5.95 -14.98 2.04
CA SER A 240 4.60 -15.57 1.89
C SER A 240 3.75 -15.40 3.13
N LEU A 241 4.33 -15.50 4.33
CA LEU A 241 3.62 -15.21 5.58
C LEU A 241 3.13 -13.76 5.56
N PHE A 242 3.99 -12.80 5.20
CA PHE A 242 3.61 -11.40 5.10
C PHE A 242 2.53 -11.18 4.03
N GLY A 243 2.64 -11.85 2.89
CA GLY A 243 1.64 -11.83 1.82
C GLY A 243 0.26 -12.32 2.28
N LYS A 244 0.20 -13.43 3.03
CA LYS A 244 -1.05 -13.99 3.57
C LYS A 244 -1.74 -13.07 4.59
N HIS A 245 -0.97 -12.23 5.28
CA HIS A 245 -1.45 -11.29 6.30
C HIS A 245 -1.43 -9.82 5.83
N THR A 246 -1.38 -9.58 4.50
CA THR A 246 -1.21 -8.24 3.91
C THR A 246 -2.14 -7.17 4.50
N LEU A 247 -3.45 -7.42 4.65
CA LEU A 247 -4.37 -6.41 5.19
C LEU A 247 -4.07 -6.07 6.64
N PHE A 248 -3.80 -7.07 7.48
CA PHE A 248 -3.43 -6.85 8.87
C PHE A 248 -2.14 -6.03 8.97
N ILE A 249 -1.11 -6.40 8.19
CA ILE A 249 0.16 -5.69 8.20
C ILE A 249 -0.01 -4.25 7.69
N LEU A 250 -0.77 -4.05 6.61
CA LEU A 250 -1.05 -2.71 6.08
C LEU A 250 -1.66 -1.81 7.15
N GLY A 251 -2.59 -2.33 7.95
CA GLY A 251 -3.26 -1.55 8.98
C GLY A 251 -2.48 -1.31 10.25
N TYR A 252 -1.43 -2.10 10.54
CA TYR A 252 -0.78 -2.05 11.85
C TYR A 252 0.74 -1.94 11.84
N HIS A 253 1.43 -1.93 10.69
CA HIS A 253 2.90 -1.89 10.66
C HIS A 253 3.52 -0.60 11.22
N ILE A 254 2.85 0.55 11.11
CA ILE A 254 3.31 1.79 11.76
C ILE A 254 3.09 1.70 13.27
N ALA A 255 1.90 1.27 13.70
CA ALA A 255 1.59 1.06 15.12
C ALA A 255 2.55 0.04 15.77
N ALA A 256 2.89 -1.04 15.05
CA ALA A 256 3.88 -2.02 15.46
C ALA A 256 5.29 -1.42 15.56
N GLY A 257 5.66 -0.56 14.62
CA GLY A 257 6.93 0.15 14.65
C GLY A 257 7.09 1.04 15.89
N PHE A 258 6.02 1.67 16.36
CA PHE A 258 6.04 2.45 17.61
C PHE A 258 6.31 1.61 18.86
N LEU A 259 6.15 0.29 18.84
CA LEU A 259 6.54 -0.57 19.97
C LEU A 259 8.08 -0.61 20.16
N VAL A 260 8.84 -0.26 19.12
CA VAL A 260 10.30 -0.21 19.17
C VAL A 260 10.78 1.14 19.72
N TYR A 261 9.96 2.18 19.64
CA TYR A 261 10.30 3.56 20.01
C TYR A 261 10.90 3.71 21.41
N PRO A 262 10.33 3.09 22.48
CA PRO A 262 10.87 3.22 23.83
C PRO A 262 12.29 2.67 23.99
N ILE A 263 12.72 1.74 23.13
CA ILE A 263 14.09 1.21 23.15
C ILE A 263 15.07 2.32 22.75
N PHE A 264 14.71 3.13 21.75
CA PHE A 264 15.57 4.21 21.26
C PHE A 264 15.56 5.43 22.18
N ASP A 265 14.45 5.69 22.87
CA ASP A 265 14.29 6.79 23.83
C ASP A 265 15.32 6.72 24.99
N VAL A 266 15.84 5.52 25.31
CA VAL A 266 16.91 5.32 26.29
C VAL A 266 18.28 5.84 25.81
N PHE A 267 18.50 5.91 24.49
CA PHE A 267 19.81 6.21 23.90
C PHE A 267 19.92 7.65 23.36
N GLY A 268 18.82 8.42 23.32
CA GLY A 268 18.79 9.78 22.78
C GLY A 268 17.45 10.08 22.11
N ASP A 269 17.44 11.02 21.16
CA ASP A 269 16.24 11.30 20.37
C ASP A 269 15.90 10.08 19.50
N PRO A 270 14.76 9.41 19.74
CA PRO A 270 14.39 8.22 18.98
C PRO A 270 14.24 8.49 17.49
N ILE A 271 13.77 9.68 17.07
CA ILE A 271 13.58 10.00 15.64
C ILE A 271 14.94 10.03 14.93
N GLU A 272 15.90 10.75 15.50
CA GLU A 272 17.24 10.90 14.92
C GLU A 272 17.93 9.54 14.81
N ILE A 273 17.86 8.73 15.86
CA ILE A 273 18.45 7.38 15.90
C ILE A 273 17.79 6.49 14.85
N MET A 274 16.46 6.51 14.75
CA MET A 274 15.71 5.71 13.78
C MET A 274 15.99 6.14 12.34
N GLN A 275 16.18 7.42 12.06
CA GLN A 275 16.59 7.91 10.73
C GLN A 275 18.00 7.46 10.38
N LYS A 276 18.94 7.59 11.32
CA LYS A 276 20.35 7.20 11.13
C LYS A 276 20.50 5.70 10.92
N PHE A 277 19.76 4.90 11.68
CA PHE A 277 19.79 3.43 11.65
C PHE A 277 18.50 2.83 11.06
N TRP A 278 17.93 3.48 10.04
CA TRP A 278 16.64 3.11 9.43
C TRP A 278 16.56 1.63 9.00
N TYR A 279 17.66 1.05 8.53
CA TYR A 279 17.71 -0.36 8.11
C TYR A 279 17.60 -1.31 9.31
N ILE A 280 18.18 -0.95 10.46
CA ILE A 280 18.03 -1.71 11.71
C ILE A 280 16.59 -1.58 12.19
N TYR A 281 16.04 -0.37 12.21
CA TYR A 281 14.64 -0.14 12.56
C TYR A 281 13.69 -0.93 11.64
N TRP A 282 13.97 -1.00 10.34
CA TRP A 282 13.22 -1.83 9.41
C TRP A 282 13.24 -3.31 9.78
N PHE A 283 14.41 -3.89 10.08
CA PHE A 283 14.51 -5.28 10.52
C PHE A 283 13.78 -5.52 11.85
N MET A 284 13.88 -4.60 12.80
CA MET A 284 13.16 -4.67 14.07
C MET A 284 11.64 -4.63 13.85
N ASN A 285 11.13 -3.71 13.02
CA ASN A 285 9.71 -3.61 12.72
C ASN A 285 9.20 -4.87 12.00
N MET A 286 9.97 -5.40 11.04
CA MET A 286 9.68 -6.69 10.40
C MET A 286 9.62 -7.84 11.44
N ALA A 287 10.53 -7.87 12.41
CA ALA A 287 10.52 -8.88 13.47
C ALA A 287 9.31 -8.75 14.40
N VAL A 288 8.96 -7.53 14.81
CA VAL A 288 7.75 -7.26 15.63
C VAL A 288 6.50 -7.72 14.88
N ILE A 289 6.36 -7.36 13.61
CA ILE A 289 5.23 -7.80 12.78
C ILE A 289 5.19 -9.33 12.65
N TYR A 290 6.35 -9.96 12.44
CA TYR A 290 6.44 -11.42 12.39
C TYR A 290 5.94 -12.06 13.70
N LEU A 291 6.36 -11.54 14.86
CA LEU A 291 5.90 -11.99 16.17
C LEU A 291 4.40 -11.75 16.36
N MET A 292 3.88 -10.58 16.00
CA MET A 292 2.46 -10.27 16.07
C MET A 292 1.62 -11.28 15.28
N ILE A 293 2.03 -11.63 14.06
CA ILE A 293 1.33 -12.63 13.22
C ILE A 293 1.34 -14.02 13.88
N ARG A 294 2.41 -14.36 14.61
CA ARG A 294 2.57 -15.67 15.27
C ARG A 294 1.82 -15.76 16.60
N LEU A 295 1.77 -14.66 17.36
CA LEU A 295 1.23 -14.63 18.72
C LEU A 295 -0.25 -14.24 18.76
N ILE A 296 -0.71 -13.36 17.86
CA ILE A 296 -2.11 -12.93 17.83
C ILE A 296 -2.97 -14.04 17.21
N PRO A 297 -4.04 -14.51 17.88
CA PRO A 297 -4.92 -15.52 17.32
C PRO A 297 -5.55 -15.08 15.98
N LYS A 298 -5.67 -16.02 15.03
CA LYS A 298 -6.28 -15.75 13.71
C LYS A 298 -7.66 -15.07 13.79
N PRO A 299 -8.58 -15.46 14.70
CA PRO A 299 -9.87 -14.76 14.83
C PRO A 299 -9.71 -13.28 15.21
N ALA A 300 -8.79 -12.96 16.11
CA ALA A 300 -8.50 -11.57 16.50
C ALA A 300 -7.94 -10.76 15.32
N MET A 301 -6.96 -11.31 14.58
CA MET A 301 -6.46 -10.66 13.36
C MET A 301 -7.56 -10.42 12.31
N MET A 302 -8.51 -11.36 12.18
CA MET A 302 -9.63 -11.23 11.24
C MET A 302 -10.60 -10.12 11.65
N ILE A 303 -10.88 -9.98 12.95
CA ILE A 303 -11.69 -8.89 13.50
C ILE A 303 -10.96 -7.56 13.29
N MET A 304 -9.70 -7.46 13.70
CA MET A 304 -8.89 -6.24 13.59
C MET A 304 -8.71 -5.77 12.13
N SER A 305 -8.66 -6.68 11.17
CA SER A 305 -8.53 -6.37 9.75
C SER A 305 -9.88 -6.23 9.02
N GLY A 306 -11.02 -6.42 9.68
CA GLY A 306 -12.34 -6.39 9.06
C GLY A 306 -12.60 -7.50 8.02
N THR A 307 -11.82 -8.59 8.05
CA THR A 307 -11.89 -9.68 7.05
C THR A 307 -12.88 -10.79 7.42
N PHE A 308 -13.56 -10.68 8.57
CA PHE A 308 -14.55 -11.65 9.06
C PHE A 308 -15.72 -11.90 8.10
N LEU A 309 -16.13 -10.91 7.30
CA LEU A 309 -17.21 -11.05 6.30
C LEU A 309 -16.79 -11.80 5.03
N VAL A 310 -15.49 -11.97 4.79
CA VAL A 310 -14.96 -12.56 3.54
C VAL A 310 -14.96 -14.10 3.63
N LYS A 311 -14.97 -14.67 4.84
CA LYS A 311 -14.74 -16.10 5.07
C LYS A 311 -16.03 -16.95 5.08
N ARG A 312 -16.79 -16.92 3.98
CA ARG A 312 -17.85 -17.92 3.71
C ARG A 312 -17.72 -18.66 2.37
N ARG A 313 -16.60 -18.53 1.65
CA ARG A 313 -16.48 -19.16 0.31
C ARG A 313 -15.14 -19.81 -0.08
N SER A 314 -14.15 -19.91 0.81
CA SER A 314 -12.83 -20.47 0.44
C SER A 314 -12.33 -21.61 1.35
N LEU A 315 -13.18 -22.15 2.24
CA LEU A 315 -12.83 -23.32 3.06
C LEU A 315 -13.33 -24.65 2.48
N SER A 316 -13.96 -24.62 1.29
CA SER A 316 -14.54 -25.81 0.65
C SER A 316 -13.85 -26.21 -0.66
N THR A 317 -12.64 -25.71 -0.94
CA THR A 317 -11.96 -25.96 -2.23
C THR A 317 -10.44 -26.18 -2.13
N GLU A 318 -9.93 -26.51 -0.95
CA GLU A 318 -8.54 -26.99 -0.76
C GLU A 318 -8.52 -28.36 -0.09
N LEU A 319 -9.36 -29.26 -0.61
CA LEU A 319 -9.26 -30.72 -0.45
C LEU A 319 -9.49 -31.35 -1.83
N VAL A 320 -8.62 -31.05 -2.79
CA VAL A 320 -8.18 -31.91 -3.92
C VAL A 320 -6.81 -31.43 -4.36
#